data_AF-A0A3B8V4U9-F1
#
_entry.id   AF-A0A3B8V4U9-F1
#
_cell.length_a   1.000
_cell.length_b   1.000
_cell.length_c   1.000
_cell.angle_alpha   90.00
_cell.angle_beta   90.00
_cell.angle_gamma   90.00
#
_symmetry.space_group_name_H-M   'P 1'
#
loop_
_entity.id
_entity.type
_entity.pdbx_description
1 polymer ?
#
loop_
_entity_poly.entity_id
_entity_poly.type
_entity_poly.pdbx_seq_one_letter_code
_entity_poly.pdbx_strand_id
1 'polypeptide(L)'
;RLPLTGIFKVVVDVLEKETRIDRIHKMILEYFGGPGRTQTHRSPIKLAVQAMEAMINEGWITAKIDKKAPSMTISRPEENDFIHWNRDEDPASRQDTEAG
;
A
#
# COMPACT_ATOMS: atom_id res chain seq x y z
N ARG A 1 12.58 22.31 21.36
CA ARG A 1 12.18 21.00 20.81
C ARG A 1 11.10 21.26 19.77
N LEU A 2 11.24 20.78 18.53
CA LEU A 2 10.19 20.94 17.52
C LEU A 2 8.96 20.11 17.94
N PRO A 3 7.74 20.65 17.80
CA PRO A 3 6.54 19.89 18.12
C PRO A 3 6.37 18.75 17.12
N LEU A 4 6.18 17.52 17.62
CA LEU A 4 5.77 16.38 16.80
C LEU A 4 4.31 16.59 16.41
N THR A 5 4.03 16.81 15.13
CA THR A 5 2.67 17.06 14.61
C THR A 5 2.39 16.24 13.36
N GLY A 6 1.10 16.11 13.03
CA GLY A 6 0.66 15.42 11.81
C GLY A 6 1.13 13.97 11.76
N ILE A 7 1.46 13.48 10.56
CA ILE A 7 1.82 12.08 10.33
C ILE A 7 3.04 11.62 11.14
N PHE A 8 3.99 12.52 11.38
CA PHE A 8 5.20 12.18 12.10
C PHE A 8 4.91 11.87 13.57
N LYS A 9 3.98 12.61 14.20
CA LYS A 9 3.47 12.27 15.53
C LYS A 9 2.84 10.88 15.56
N VAL A 10 2.03 10.55 14.56
CA VAL A 10 1.36 9.25 14.48
C VAL A 10 2.37 8.12 14.42
N VAL A 11 3.37 8.25 13.56
CA VAL A 11 4.42 7.23 13.41
C VAL A 11 5.17 7.03 14.72
N VAL A 12 5.62 8.11 15.38
CA VAL A 12 6.30 8.03 16.67
C VAL A 12 5.40 7.40 17.75
N ASP A 13 4.16 7.89 17.90
CA ASP A 13 3.22 7.38 18.91
C ASP A 13 2.89 5.89 18.72
N VAL A 14 2.88 5.39 17.48
CA VAL A 14 2.64 3.97 17.18
C VAL A 14 3.89 3.13 17.46
N LEU A 15 5.06 3.60 17.06
CA LEU A 15 6.34 2.90 17.29
C LEU A 15 6.72 2.82 18.77
N GLU A 16 6.29 3.78 19.58
CA GLU A 16 6.44 3.72 21.04
C GLU A 16 5.57 2.63 21.68
N LYS A 17 4.50 2.20 21.01
CA LYS A 17 3.53 1.23 21.53
C LYS A 17 3.74 -0.18 21.01
N GLU A 18 4.27 -0.31 19.80
CA GLU A 18 4.33 -1.59 19.09
C GLU A 18 5.58 -1.68 18.22
N THR A 19 6.17 -2.87 18.19
CA THR A 19 7.43 -3.14 17.46
C THR A 19 7.19 -4.02 16.24
N ARG A 20 6.05 -4.72 16.19
CA ARG A 20 5.68 -5.59 15.08
C ARG A 20 5.03 -4.84 13.94
N ILE A 21 5.60 -4.95 12.74
CA ILE A 21 5.16 -4.18 11.56
C ILE A 21 3.70 -4.46 11.15
N ASP A 22 3.22 -5.70 11.30
CA ASP A 22 1.84 -6.06 11.00
C ASP A 22 0.83 -5.32 11.89
N ARG A 23 1.20 -5.15 13.17
CA ARG A 23 0.39 -4.44 14.15
C ARG A 23 0.54 -2.93 14.02
N ILE A 24 1.75 -2.43 13.77
CA ILE A 24 2.02 -1.02 13.43
C ILE A 24 1.16 -0.59 12.24
N HIS A 25 1.14 -1.38 11.17
CA HIS A 25 0.33 -1.11 9.97
C HIS A 25 -1.17 -1.05 10.30
N LYS A 26 -1.67 -1.97 11.13
CA LYS A 26 -3.07 -1.96 11.58
C LYS A 26 -3.39 -0.72 12.42
N MET A 27 -2.50 -0.30 13.32
CA MET A 27 -2.70 0.89 14.14
C MET A 27 -2.70 2.18 13.31
N ILE A 28 -1.81 2.27 12.31
CA ILE A 28 -1.79 3.38 11.36
C ILE A 28 -3.11 3.43 10.57
N LEU A 29 -3.59 2.27 10.10
CA LEU A 29 -4.89 2.15 9.42
C LEU A 29 -6.05 2.61 10.29
N GLU A 30 -6.08 2.21 11.56
CA GLU A 30 -7.12 2.61 12.50
C GLU A 30 -7.07 4.11 12.80
N TYR A 31 -5.87 4.67 12.95
CA TYR A 31 -5.67 6.10 13.18
C TYR A 31 -6.24 6.96 12.04
N PHE A 32 -5.98 6.57 10.79
CA PHE A 32 -6.45 7.31 9.61
C PHE A 32 -7.85 6.89 9.13
N GLY A 33 -8.37 5.74 9.58
CA GLY A 33 -9.64 5.19 9.14
C GLY A 33 -10.88 5.75 9.85
N GLY A 34 -10.71 6.33 11.05
CA GLY A 34 -11.76 6.99 11.83
C GLY A 34 -12.97 6.11 12.20
N PRO A 35 -13.89 6.61 13.05
CA PRO A 35 -15.18 5.97 13.32
C PRO A 35 -16.12 6.22 12.13
N GLY A 36 -16.00 5.40 11.08
CA GLY A 36 -16.81 5.56 9.87
C GLY A 36 -16.30 4.79 8.65
N ARG A 37 -15.03 4.35 8.65
CA ARG A 37 -14.44 3.43 7.66
C ARG A 37 -14.85 3.70 6.21
N THR A 38 -14.78 4.95 5.76
CA THR A 38 -14.75 5.22 4.32
C THR A 38 -13.32 4.93 3.84
N GLN A 39 -13.17 3.80 3.13
CA GLN A 39 -11.91 3.12 2.77
C GLN A 39 -10.97 3.88 1.81
N THR A 40 -10.85 5.21 1.86
CA THR A 40 -10.30 5.93 0.70
C THR A 40 -8.89 6.47 0.86
N HIS A 41 -8.29 6.46 2.05
CA HIS A 41 -7.00 7.11 2.24
C HIS A 41 -5.85 6.10 2.28
N ARG A 42 -5.52 5.52 1.11
CA ARG A 42 -4.23 4.83 0.89
C ARG A 42 -3.02 5.78 1.01
N SER A 43 -3.24 7.09 0.87
CA SER A 43 -2.20 8.12 0.85
C SER A 43 -1.46 8.28 2.19
N PRO A 44 -2.12 8.43 3.36
CA PRO A 44 -1.47 8.50 4.66
C PRO A 44 -0.61 7.28 5.00
N ILE A 45 -1.03 6.07 4.63
CA ILE A 45 -0.26 4.85 4.92
C ILE A 45 1.07 4.88 4.17
N LYS A 46 1.06 5.25 2.87
CA LYS A 46 2.29 5.38 2.08
C LYS A 46 3.25 6.40 2.70
N LEU A 47 2.73 7.55 3.12
CA LEU A 47 3.52 8.59 3.78
C LEU A 47 4.11 8.10 5.12
N ALA A 48 3.33 7.35 5.91
CA ALA A 48 3.81 6.77 7.16
C ALA A 48 4.94 5.75 6.92
N VAL A 49 4.80 4.90 5.88
CA VAL A 49 5.84 3.95 5.49
C VAL A 49 7.11 4.66 5.03
N GLN A 50 6.98 5.68 4.17
CA GLN A 50 8.12 6.49 3.72
C GLN A 50 8.82 7.21 4.87
N ALA A 51 8.05 7.72 5.85
CA ALA A 51 8.61 8.32 7.05
C ALA A 51 9.40 7.30 7.88
N MET A 52 8.86 6.09 8.07
CA MET A 52 9.58 5.01 8.77
C MET A 52 10.87 4.62 8.02
N GLU A 53 10.82 4.55 6.69
CA GLU A 53 11.98 4.26 5.86
C GLU A 53 13.08 5.32 6.03
N ALA A 54 12.72 6.60 6.02
CA ALA A 54 13.64 7.69 6.32
C ALA A 54 14.23 7.58 7.73
N MET A 55 13.40 7.32 8.75
CA MET A 55 13.86 7.16 10.14
C MET A 55 14.81 5.96 10.32
N ILE A 56 14.63 4.89 9.55
CA ILE A 56 15.56 3.75 9.55
C ILE A 56 16.89 4.15 8.90
N ASN A 57 16.84 4.81 7.74
CA ASN A 57 18.04 5.22 7.01
C ASN A 57 18.89 6.24 7.77
N GLU A 58 18.24 7.16 8.50
CA GLU A 58 18.90 8.16 9.35
C GLU A 58 19.34 7.60 10.72
N GLY A 59 19.08 6.32 11.00
CA GLY A 59 19.48 5.67 12.25
C GLY A 59 18.65 6.05 13.48
N TRP A 60 17.47 6.63 13.29
CA TRP A 60 16.55 6.97 14.39
C TRP A 60 15.80 5.74 14.89
N ILE A 61 15.61 4.74 14.02
CA ILE A 61 14.97 3.45 14.34
C ILE A 61 15.85 2.32 13.82
N THR A 62 15.96 1.23 14.60
CA THR A 62 16.53 -0.04 14.12
C THR A 62 15.41 -0.98 13.69
N ALA A 63 15.34 -1.32 12.41
CA ALA A 63 14.44 -2.35 11.89
C ALA A 63 15.19 -3.67 11.65
N LYS A 64 14.52 -4.80 11.90
CA LYS A 64 15.06 -6.15 11.64
C LYS A 64 13.98 -7.04 11.04
N ILE A 65 14.38 -7.93 10.12
CA ILE A 65 13.49 -8.95 9.57
C ILE A 65 13.31 -10.05 10.62
N ASP A 66 12.05 -10.33 10.98
CA ASP A 66 11.71 -11.51 11.77
C ASP A 66 11.71 -12.74 10.87
N LYS A 67 12.74 -13.59 11.00
CA LYS A 67 12.88 -14.83 10.23
C LYS A 67 11.81 -15.89 10.56
N LYS A 68 11.08 -15.72 11.67
CA LYS A 68 10.00 -16.62 12.08
C LYS A 68 8.64 -16.19 11.53
N ALA A 69 8.54 -14.95 11.03
CA ALA A 69 7.32 -14.47 10.40
C ALA A 69 7.14 -15.15 9.02
N PRO A 70 5.91 -15.50 8.63
CA PRO A 70 5.64 -16.08 7.31
C PRO A 70 6.12 -15.12 6.22
N SER A 71 6.93 -15.64 5.29
CA SER A 71 7.39 -14.88 4.14
C SER A 71 6.22 -14.58 3.22
N MET A 72 6.14 -13.33 2.75
CA MET A 72 5.12 -12.91 1.82
C MET A 72 5.40 -13.53 0.45
N THR A 73 4.50 -14.37 -0.05
CA THR A 73 4.62 -14.96 -1.40
C THR A 73 4.28 -13.90 -2.44
N ILE A 74 5.29 -13.44 -3.19
CA ILE A 74 5.08 -12.58 -4.35
C ILE A 74 4.85 -13.52 -5.53
N SER A 75 3.60 -13.66 -5.98
CA SER A 75 3.32 -14.27 -7.27
C SER A 75 3.79 -13.29 -8.35
N ARG A 76 4.93 -13.57 -8.98
CA ARG A 76 5.28 -12.91 -10.24
C ARG A 76 4.51 -13.67 -11.32
N PRO A 77 3.50 -13.07 -11.98
CA PRO A 77 2.87 -13.73 -13.12
C PRO A 77 3.96 -14.00 -14.17
N GLU A 78 3.92 -15.18 -14.79
CA GLU A 78 4.82 -15.47 -15.89
C GLU A 78 4.52 -14.50 -17.04
N GLU A 79 5.54 -14.10 -17.79
CA GLU A 79 5.50 -13.06 -18.84
C GLU A 79 4.42 -13.33 -19.92
N ASN A 80 3.89 -14.55 -19.98
CA ASN A 80 2.88 -15.00 -20.94
C ASN A 80 1.43 -14.97 -20.44
N ASP A 81 1.16 -14.68 -19.15
CA ASP A 81 -0.21 -14.73 -18.60
C ASP A 81 -1.12 -13.56 -19.03
N PHE A 82 -0.55 -12.51 -19.64
CA PHE A 82 -1.28 -11.31 -20.06
C PHE A 82 -1.14 -10.98 -21.56
N ILE A 83 -0.82 -11.96 -22.40
CA ILE A 83 -1.01 -11.79 -23.85
C ILE A 83 -2.52 -11.88 -24.12
N HIS A 84 -3.20 -10.75 -23.95
CA HIS A 84 -4.45 -10.52 -24.67
C HIS A 84 -4.08 -10.57 -26.15
N TRP A 85 -4.30 -11.72 -26.79
CA TRP A 85 -4.35 -11.77 -28.25
C TRP A 85 -5.42 -10.74 -28.63
N ASN A 86 -5.01 -9.62 -29.21
CA ASN A 86 -5.92 -8.77 -29.94
C ASN A 86 -6.61 -9.71 -30.91
N ARG A 87 -7.85 -10.09 -30.61
CA ARG A 87 -8.72 -10.68 -31.62
C ARG A 87 -8.82 -9.58 -32.64
N ASP A 88 -8.22 -9.78 -33.81
CA ASP A 88 -8.59 -9.00 -34.98
C ASP A 88 -10.10 -9.18 -35.09
N GLU A 89 -10.86 -8.14 -34.70
CA GLU A 89 -12.28 -8.09 -34.96
C GLU A 89 -12.44 -8.33 -36.44
N ASP A 90 -13.12 -9.41 -36.81
CA ASP A 90 -13.46 -9.68 -38.20
C ASP A 90 -14.22 -8.45 -38.71
N PRO A 91 -13.72 -7.74 -39.74
CA PRO A 91 -14.36 -6.55 -40.27
C PRO A 91 -15.80 -6.81 -40.74
N ALA A 92 -16.21 -8.07 -40.91
CA ALA A 92 -17.60 -8.46 -41.18
C ALA A 92 -18.56 -8.25 -39.99
N SER A 93 -18.06 -8.06 -38.76
CA SER A 93 -18.87 -7.83 -37.56
C SER A 93 -19.27 -6.37 -37.34
N ARG A 94 -18.72 -5.43 -38.13
CA ARG A 94 -19.22 -4.05 -38.21
C ARG A 94 -20.41 -4.02 -39.15
N GLN A 95 -21.58 -4.40 -38.65
CA GLN A 95 -22.84 -4.04 -39.30
C GLN A 95 -23.06 -2.53 -39.14
N ASP A 96 -22.59 -1.78 -40.12
CA ASP A 96 -23.17 -0.49 -40.45
C ASP A 96 -24.60 -0.74 -40.95
N THR A 97 -25.59 -0.38 -40.15
CA THR A 97 -26.83 0.18 -40.71
C THR A 97 -27.49 1.12 -39.70
N GLU A 98 -27.07 2.38 -39.78
CA GLU A 98 -27.92 3.53 -39.50
C GLU A 98 -29.08 3.60 -40.52
N ALA A 99 -30.17 4.23 -40.07
CA ALA A 99 -31.20 4.95 -40.84
C ALA A 99 -32.23 4.17 -41.67
N GLY A 100 -33.49 4.27 -41.19
CA GLY A 100 -34.73 3.93 -41.89
C GLY A 100 -35.93 4.19 -40.98
#